data_AF-A0A5K1APK4-F1
#
_entry.id   AF-A0A5K1APK4-F1
#
_cell.length_a   1.000
_cell.length_b   1.000
_cell.length_c   1.000
_cell.angle_alpha   90.00
_cell.angle_beta   90.00
_cell.angle_gamma   90.00
#
_symmetry.space_group_name_H-M   'P 1'
#
loop_
_entity.id
_entity.type
_entity.pdbx_description
1 polymer ?
#
loop_
_entity_poly.entity_id
_entity_poly.type
_entity_poly.pdbx_seq_one_letter_code
_entity_poly.pdbx_strand_id
1 'polypeptide(L)'
;ELVEYYNSSTLRDQAGHATSFRAMASIGDALVPTLHKSAPQVALFSSRGPDIKDFSFQDADVLKPDILAPGSLIWAAWTPNGTDEVNYL
;
A
#
# COMPACT_ATOMS: atom_id res chain seq x y z
N GLU A 1 1.28 27.77 -10.44
CA GLU A 1 2.18 26.59 -10.55
C GLU A 1 1.57 25.39 -11.27
N LEU A 2 0.80 24.45 -10.70
CA LEU A 2 0.32 23.26 -11.46
C LEU A 2 -0.73 23.60 -12.53
N VAL A 3 -1.69 24.47 -12.24
CA VAL A 3 -2.69 24.93 -13.22
C VAL A 3 -2.05 25.78 -14.31
N GLU A 4 -1.01 26.54 -13.95
CA GLU A 4 -0.24 27.37 -14.88
C GLU A 4 0.72 26.52 -15.71
N TYR A 5 1.32 25.49 -15.13
CA TYR A 5 2.11 24.47 -15.81
C TYR A 5 1.22 23.65 -16.73
N TYR A 6 0.04 23.29 -16.26
CA TYR A 6 -1.00 22.65 -17.05
C TYR A 6 -1.38 23.55 -18.22
N ASN A 7 -1.71 24.82 -17.98
CA ASN A 7 -2.11 25.77 -19.02
C ASN A 7 -0.98 26.09 -20.01
N SER A 8 0.25 26.29 -19.54
CA SER A 8 1.43 26.56 -20.38
C SER A 8 1.91 25.33 -21.15
N SER A 9 1.68 24.14 -20.60
CA SER A 9 1.94 22.87 -21.26
C SER A 9 0.77 22.42 -22.15
N THR A 10 -0.40 23.04 -22.07
CA THR A 10 -1.57 22.69 -22.89
C THR A 10 -1.72 23.68 -24.05
N LEU A 11 -1.45 23.25 -25.28
CA LEU A 11 -1.81 24.03 -26.47
C LEU A 11 -3.32 23.99 -26.69
N ARG A 12 -3.90 25.11 -27.09
CA ARG A 12 -5.34 25.26 -27.35
C ARG A 12 -5.59 25.86 -28.72
N ASP A 13 -6.72 25.50 -29.34
CA ASP A 13 -7.19 26.13 -30.56
C ASP A 13 -7.79 27.52 -30.28
N GLN A 14 -8.20 28.22 -31.34
CA GLN A 14 -8.77 29.56 -31.25
C GLN A 14 -10.12 29.61 -30.50
N ALA A 15 -10.80 28.47 -30.34
CA ALA A 15 -12.04 28.33 -29.56
C ALA A 15 -11.79 27.93 -28.09
N GLY A 16 -10.52 27.74 -27.70
CA GLY A 16 -10.10 27.41 -26.34
C GLY A 16 -10.05 25.90 -26.03
N HIS A 17 -10.31 25.03 -27.02
CA HIS A 17 -10.21 23.59 -26.83
C HIS A 17 -8.75 23.15 -26.77
N ALA A 18 -8.43 22.25 -25.85
CA ALA A 18 -7.08 21.68 -25.75
C ALA A 18 -6.76 20.82 -26.98
N THR A 19 -5.73 21.19 -27.72
CA THR A 19 -5.26 20.48 -28.92
C THR A 19 -4.03 19.61 -28.64
N SER A 20 -3.21 19.95 -27.64
CA SER A 20 -2.14 19.06 -27.17
C SER A 20 -1.67 19.40 -25.75
N PHE A 21 -1.03 18.44 -25.07
CA PHE A 21 -0.47 18.59 -23.71
C PHE A 21 0.99 18.14 -23.67
N ARG A 22 1.89 18.94 -23.10
CA ARG A 22 3.36 18.80 -23.17
C ARG A 22 4.05 18.91 -21.81
N ALA A 23 3.35 18.56 -20.73
CA ALA A 23 3.91 18.61 -19.38
C ALA A 23 4.86 17.43 -19.13
N MET A 24 5.93 17.68 -18.39
CA MET A 24 6.82 16.70 -17.77
C MET A 24 6.58 16.64 -16.24
N ALA A 25 6.69 15.46 -15.64
CA ALA A 25 6.65 15.28 -14.20
C ALA A 25 7.75 14.32 -13.76
N SER A 26 8.12 14.37 -12.48
CA SER A 26 9.07 13.43 -11.87
C SER A 26 8.43 12.81 -10.63
N ILE A 27 8.54 11.50 -10.49
CA ILE A 27 8.21 10.78 -9.26
C ILE A 27 9.48 10.79 -8.39
N GLY A 28 9.41 11.40 -7.21
CA GLY A 28 10.57 11.63 -6.34
C GLY A 28 10.76 10.56 -5.26
N ASP A 29 10.30 9.33 -5.49
CA ASP A 29 10.08 8.36 -4.42
C ASP A 29 11.38 7.85 -3.78
N ALA A 30 11.62 8.31 -2.56
CA ALA A 30 12.24 7.51 -1.52
C ALA A 30 11.26 7.43 -0.33
N LEU A 31 10.81 6.23 0.01
CA LEU A 31 9.96 6.00 1.18
C LEU A 31 10.81 6.20 2.45
N VAL A 32 10.56 7.28 3.18
CA VAL A 32 11.09 7.47 4.54
C VAL A 32 10.14 6.77 5.51
N PRO A 33 10.59 5.78 6.31
CA PRO A 33 9.71 5.08 7.23
C PRO A 33 9.13 6.06 8.26
N THR A 34 7.81 6.14 8.35
CA THR A 34 7.12 6.93 9.37
C THR A 34 6.91 6.06 10.60
N LEU A 35 7.65 6.32 11.67
CA LEU A 35 7.49 5.64 12.96
C LEU A 35 6.39 6.33 13.77
N HIS A 36 5.21 5.71 13.81
CA HIS A 36 4.13 6.19 14.69
C HIS A 36 4.49 5.94 16.17
N LYS A 37 4.20 6.90 17.05
CA LYS A 37 4.33 6.76 18.52
C LYS A 37 3.22 5.90 19.15
N SER A 38 2.27 5.41 18.34
CA SER A 38 1.14 4.59 18.78
C SER A 38 1.60 3.18 19.14
N ALA A 39 0.92 2.55 20.10
CA ALA A 39 1.06 1.11 20.35
C ALA A 39 0.83 0.31 19.04
N PRO A 40 1.48 -0.86 18.87
CA PRO A 40 1.29 -1.68 17.69
C PRO A 40 -0.19 -2.00 17.49
N GLN A 41 -0.68 -1.81 16.26
CA GLN A 41 -2.06 -2.08 15.88
C GLN A 41 -2.15 -3.42 15.15
N VAL A 42 -3.23 -4.17 15.42
CA VAL A 42 -3.55 -5.38 14.66
C VAL A 42 -3.91 -4.96 13.23
N ALA A 43 -3.18 -5.49 12.25
CA ALA A 43 -3.42 -5.18 10.84
C ALA A 43 -4.85 -5.58 10.43
N LEU A 44 -5.46 -4.83 9.50
CA LEU A 44 -6.83 -5.08 9.04
C LEU A 44 -7.01 -6.52 8.53
N PHE A 45 -6.01 -7.01 7.80
CA PHE A 45 -5.95 -8.34 7.19
C PHE A 45 -5.49 -9.46 8.15
N SER A 46 -5.11 -9.15 9.39
CA SER A 46 -4.72 -10.18 10.36
C SER A 46 -5.91 -11.09 10.64
N SER A 47 -5.74 -12.40 10.49
CA SER A 47 -6.74 -13.39 10.87
C SER A 47 -7.15 -13.21 12.33
N ARG A 48 -8.43 -13.47 12.61
CA ARG A 48 -9.05 -13.31 13.93
C ARG A 48 -9.64 -14.64 14.38
N GLY A 49 -9.59 -14.89 15.68
CA GLY A 49 -10.31 -16.01 16.27
C GLY A 49 -11.81 -15.74 16.43
N PRO A 50 -12.53 -16.63 17.14
CA PRO A 50 -12.01 -17.80 17.85
C PRO A 50 -11.52 -18.92 16.92
N ASP A 51 -10.74 -19.86 17.46
CA ASP A 51 -10.51 -21.13 16.78
C ASP A 51 -11.82 -21.92 16.80
N ILE A 52 -12.33 -22.28 15.62
CA ILE A 52 -13.63 -22.94 15.49
C ILE A 52 -13.52 -24.46 15.48
N LYS A 53 -12.38 -25.01 15.04
CA LYS A 53 -12.19 -26.46 14.90
C LYS A 53 -10.74 -26.87 15.09
N ASP A 54 -10.54 -27.97 15.82
CA ASP A 54 -9.23 -28.58 15.99
C ASP A 54 -8.76 -29.36 14.75
N PHE A 55 -7.55 -29.93 14.81
CA PHE A 55 -6.98 -30.74 13.73
C PHE A 55 -7.75 -32.04 13.43
N SER A 56 -8.65 -32.45 14.33
CA SER A 56 -9.54 -33.60 14.17
C SER A 56 -10.95 -33.18 13.74
N PHE A 57 -11.14 -31.91 13.34
CA PHE A 57 -12.40 -31.31 12.93
C PHE A 57 -13.49 -31.29 14.02
N GLN A 58 -13.10 -31.38 15.30
CA GLN A 58 -14.00 -31.20 16.45
C GLN A 58 -14.01 -29.74 16.90
N ASP A 59 -15.06 -29.33 17.60
CA ASP A 59 -15.16 -27.97 18.15
C ASP A 59 -13.97 -27.69 19.07
N ALA A 60 -13.27 -26.58 18.81
CA ALA A 60 -12.11 -26.16 19.58
C ALA A 60 -12.51 -25.21 20.72
N ASP A 61 -12.03 -25.50 21.94
CA ASP A 61 -12.17 -24.62 23.11
C ASP A 61 -10.83 -23.96 23.47
N VAL A 62 -10.16 -23.42 22.45
CA VAL A 62 -8.84 -22.78 22.56
C VAL A 62 -8.90 -21.39 21.92
N LEU A 63 -8.55 -20.36 22.70
CA LEU A 63 -8.51 -18.99 22.19
C LEU A 63 -7.30 -18.78 21.26
N LYS A 64 -7.56 -18.22 20.08
CA LYS A 64 -6.55 -17.80 19.11
C LYS A 64 -6.81 -16.38 18.59
N PRO A 65 -5.78 -15.66 18.11
CA PRO A 65 -4.34 -16.00 18.12
C PRO A 65 -3.70 -15.81 19.51
N ASP A 66 -2.50 -16.36 19.73
CA ASP A 66 -1.82 -16.30 21.03
C ASP A 66 -0.99 -15.03 21.24
N ILE A 67 -0.42 -14.46 20.17
CA ILE A 67 0.57 -13.39 20.24
C ILE A 67 0.45 -12.40 19.09
N LEU A 68 0.80 -11.14 19.36
CA LEU A 68 0.97 -10.08 18.37
C LEU A 68 2.46 -9.86 18.10
N ALA A 69 2.83 -9.73 16.83
CA ALA A 69 4.17 -9.37 16.39
C ALA A 69 4.12 -8.45 15.16
N PRO A 70 5.20 -7.71 14.86
CA PRO A 70 5.29 -6.93 13.63
C PRO A 70 5.22 -7.82 12.38
N GLY A 71 4.30 -7.51 11.46
CA GLY A 71 4.13 -8.28 10.21
C GLY A 71 3.69 -7.47 9.00
N SER A 72 3.61 -6.13 9.11
CA SER A 72 3.24 -5.23 8.02
C SER A 72 4.44 -4.40 7.59
N LEU A 73 4.67 -4.28 6.27
CA LEU A 73 5.78 -3.53 5.67
C LEU A 73 7.15 -3.88 6.28
N ILE A 74 7.41 -5.18 6.44
CA ILE A 74 8.68 -5.68 6.98
C ILE A 74 9.73 -5.73 5.88
N TRP A 75 10.84 -5.01 6.08
CA TRP A 75 11.99 -5.13 5.20
C TRP A 75 12.73 -6.44 5.46
N ALA A 76 12.87 -7.26 4.42
CA ALA A 76 13.51 -8.57 4.49
C ALA A 76 14.35 -8.83 3.24
N ALA A 77 15.10 -9.94 3.25
CA ALA A 77 15.84 -10.40 2.08
C ALA A 77 14.89 -10.76 0.93
N TRP A 78 15.28 -10.40 -0.30
CA TRP A 78 14.51 -10.65 -1.52
C TRP A 78 15.42 -11.25 -2.59
N THR A 79 14.89 -12.16 -3.40
CA THR A 79 15.66 -12.72 -4.53
C THR A 79 15.84 -11.65 -5.60
N PRO A 80 17.05 -11.52 -6.21
CA PRO A 80 17.28 -10.56 -7.29
C PRO A 80 16.34 -10.75 -8.50
N ASN A 81 15.82 -11.96 -8.69
CA ASN A 81 14.86 -12.30 -9.75
C ASN A 81 13.40 -12.33 -9.26
N GLY A 82 13.12 -11.81 -8.07
CA GLY A 82 11.78 -11.78 -7.51
C GLY A 82 10.93 -10.71 -8.18
N THR A 83 9.69 -11.05 -8.52
CA THR A 83 8.72 -10.08 -9.04
C THR A 83 7.85 -9.61 -7.89
N ASP A 84 7.95 -8.33 -7.53
CA ASP A 84 6.98 -7.71 -6.64
C ASP A 84 5.66 -7.53 -7.40
N GLU A 85 4.57 -8.09 -6.89
CA GLU A 85 3.25 -7.68 -7.37
C GLU A 85 2.86 -6.37 -6.69
N VAL A 86 2.61 -5.33 -7.50
CA VAL A 86 2.31 -3.96 -7.03
C VAL A 86 0.96 -3.86 -6.30
N ASN A 87 0.19 -4.95 -6.19
CA ASN A 87 -1.23 -4.93 -5.81
C ASN A 87 -1.55 -5.40 -4.39
N TYR A 88 -0.59 -5.46 -3.47
CA TYR A 88 -0.91 -5.61 -2.04
C TYR A 88 -1.14 -4.23 -1.40
N LEU A 89 -2.32 -3.65 -1.66
CA LEU A 89 -2.92 -2.54 -0.90
C LEU A 89 -4.22 -3.01 -0.25
#